data_AF-A0A7I7MS34-F1
#
_entry.id   AF-A0A7I7MS34-F1
#
_cell.length_a   1.000
_cell.length_b   1.000
_cell.length_c   1.000
_cell.angle_alpha   90.00
_cell.angle_beta   90.00
_cell.angle_gamma   90.00
#
_symmetry.space_group_name_H-M   'P 1'
#
loop_
_entity.id
_entity.type
_entity.pdbx_description
1 polymer ?
#
loop_
_entity_poly.entity_id
_entity_poly.type
_entity_poly.pdbx_seq_one_letter_code
_entity_poly.pdbx_strand_id
1 'polypeptide(L)'
;MSLSSDDTPTGPVDAPTGPITGLATRPAPATPEPMRKQNLVRDLTAAALVVTALFVPWNLYFGFGIPDSKPPLFALLGLVTLLSLLSLAVPYAGPWMLSGAGFNPVAAGRLRLGFNVPYLLFVVAFIGYDGFETIRFGGTVHVPGGIGPGGWLGVAGAVLSAQPVIIRATDGDDRHHRRWLRTARFVGYASLFGAALSSGFNLCWRLRFALRGPGGALAFGTQNVTVAVTAVVYGVVAFVAVLVASRWILKGTQDARLTTLALGASTLVAGIIVWGLPIGREIDAFHGIAQNTSTAGVGYEGYLAWAAAAALFAPLTLFGPAKTRADQDVWAPAMRNGLLLIVVWCLGSVLMRITDLIVAVILNYPFSRYDSMTLAAFDLATAVLAVWLRVNLGNRALGARPIWSLCGLLFTLTVSRVILGIVLAPRFQQSPAVSPSPVYGNNLAQQITSTFDVVLCGLALGIAVAVIVTGRPRRPARPRRPPHDAPTAVLSRPAGSPRIFRSATPAPPPKIFRPPGNPS
;
A
#
# COMPACT_ATOMS: atom_id res chain seq x y z
N MET A 1 73.43 -0.73 30.34
CA MET A 1 74.71 -0.03 30.60
C MET A 1 75.17 0.54 29.27
N SER A 2 75.61 1.79 29.11
CA SER A 2 75.59 2.96 30.02
C SER A 2 76.04 4.21 29.21
N LEU A 3 75.66 5.41 29.69
CA LEU A 3 76.42 6.69 29.77
C LEU A 3 77.63 6.95 28.82
N SER A 4 77.96 8.18 28.41
CA SER A 4 77.27 9.50 28.38
C SER A 4 78.20 10.51 27.68
N SER A 5 77.65 11.49 26.96
CA SER A 5 78.23 12.81 26.67
C SER A 5 77.10 13.67 26.10
N ASP A 6 76.68 14.80 26.67
CA ASP A 6 77.45 16.04 26.97
C ASP A 6 78.07 16.57 25.66
N ASP A 7 77.80 17.78 25.16
CA ASP A 7 77.28 19.01 25.78
C ASP A 7 76.27 19.78 24.90
N THR A 8 75.48 20.68 25.51
CA THR A 8 75.27 22.04 24.93
C THR A 8 74.83 23.07 25.99
N PRO A 9 75.34 24.33 25.99
CA PRO A 9 75.18 25.23 27.14
C PRO A 9 73.85 25.99 27.22
N THR A 10 73.66 26.66 28.36
CA THR A 10 72.46 27.42 28.74
C THR A 10 72.27 28.73 27.97
N GLY A 11 71.00 29.04 27.66
CA GLY A 11 70.55 30.38 27.26
C GLY A 11 69.05 30.51 27.57
N PRO A 12 68.61 31.45 28.44
CA PRO A 12 67.20 31.60 28.77
C PRO A 12 66.48 32.42 27.69
N VAL A 13 65.36 31.88 27.18
CA VAL A 13 64.35 32.63 26.44
C VAL A 13 62.99 32.19 26.97
N ASP A 14 62.21 33.14 27.47
CA ASP A 14 60.92 32.87 28.10
C ASP A 14 59.95 32.19 27.14
N ALA A 15 59.33 31.10 27.59
CA ALA A 15 58.24 30.44 26.87
C ALA A 15 56.91 31.05 27.33
N PRO A 16 56.19 31.82 26.49
CA PRO A 16 54.85 32.25 26.82
C PRO A 16 53.94 31.01 26.83
N THR A 17 53.29 30.73 27.95
CA THR A 17 52.24 29.70 28.07
C THR A 17 50.96 30.16 27.38
N GLY A 18 51.05 30.31 26.05
CA GLY A 18 49.90 30.59 25.20
C GLY A 18 48.88 29.45 25.31
N PRO A 19 47.62 29.72 25.70
CA PRO A 19 46.61 28.68 25.76
C PRO A 19 46.36 28.10 24.36
N ILE A 20 46.11 26.79 24.27
CA ILE A 20 45.79 26.11 23.01
C ILE A 20 44.37 26.54 22.57
N THR A 21 44.29 27.69 21.91
CA THR A 21 43.03 28.27 21.43
C THR A 21 42.48 27.48 20.26
N GLY A 22 41.30 26.90 20.47
CA GLY A 22 40.44 26.50 19.37
C GLY A 22 40.91 25.26 18.60
N LEU A 23 40.96 24.11 19.27
CA LEU A 23 40.55 22.86 18.63
C LEU A 23 39.04 23.00 18.31
N ALA A 24 38.73 23.76 17.26
CA ALA A 24 37.38 24.21 16.95
C ALA A 24 36.49 22.99 16.71
N THR A 25 35.59 22.73 17.65
CA THR A 25 34.70 21.56 17.65
C THR A 25 33.80 21.64 16.44
N ARG A 26 34.23 21.03 15.32
CA ARG A 26 33.60 21.14 14.01
C ARG A 26 32.11 20.83 14.18
N PRO A 27 31.21 21.83 13.99
CA PRO A 27 29.82 21.69 14.41
C PRO A 27 29.21 20.48 13.73
N ALA A 28 28.51 19.65 14.51
CA ALA A 28 28.00 18.36 14.04
C ALA A 28 27.24 18.57 12.72
N PRO A 29 27.60 17.84 11.64
CA PRO A 29 27.15 18.20 10.31
C PRO A 29 25.62 18.13 10.23
N ALA A 30 25.01 19.30 10.00
CA ALA A 30 23.57 19.44 9.96
C ALA A 30 22.96 18.48 8.93
N THR A 31 21.78 17.93 9.25
CA THR A 31 21.11 16.96 8.38
C THR A 31 20.95 17.50 6.94
N PRO A 32 21.40 16.76 5.91
CA PRO A 32 21.36 17.23 4.53
C PRO A 32 19.96 17.65 4.09
N GLU A 33 19.88 18.77 3.36
CA GLU A 33 18.63 19.34 2.82
C GLU A 33 17.66 18.31 2.20
N PRO A 34 18.08 17.37 1.31
CA PRO A 34 17.17 16.37 0.77
C PRO A 34 16.56 15.44 1.83
N MET A 35 17.28 15.14 2.92
CA MET A 35 16.76 14.33 4.03
C MET A 35 15.80 15.15 4.89
N ARG A 36 16.08 16.44 5.11
CA ARG A 36 15.14 17.36 5.77
C ARG A 36 13.82 17.45 5.00
N LYS A 37 13.88 17.58 3.66
CA LYS A 37 12.71 17.58 2.78
C LYS A 37 11.95 16.24 2.79
N GLN A 38 12.63 15.09 2.87
CA GLN A 38 12.00 13.78 2.98
C GLN A 38 11.27 13.59 4.33
N ASN A 39 11.90 13.98 5.45
CA ASN A 39 11.22 13.98 6.76
C ASN A 39 10.00 14.90 6.73
N LEU A 40 10.13 16.13 6.22
CA LEU A 40 9.02 17.09 6.12
C LEU A 40 7.86 16.53 5.29
N VAL A 41 8.11 15.94 4.11
CA VAL A 41 7.06 15.34 3.29
C VAL A 41 6.36 14.19 4.03
N ARG A 42 7.11 13.26 4.65
CA ARG A 42 6.52 12.17 5.46
C ARG A 42 5.68 12.73 6.60
N ASP A 43 6.22 13.70 7.34
CA ASP A 43 5.61 14.22 8.55
C ASP A 43 4.35 15.04 8.23
N LEU A 44 4.33 15.79 7.13
CA LEU A 44 3.12 16.43 6.59
C LEU A 44 2.08 15.40 6.11
N THR A 45 2.50 14.32 5.42
CA THR A 45 1.58 13.23 5.06
C THR A 45 1.00 12.54 6.30
N ALA A 46 1.81 12.30 7.33
CA ALA A 46 1.34 11.74 8.60
C ALA A 46 0.33 12.66 9.28
N ALA A 47 0.63 13.96 9.39
CA ALA A 47 -0.30 14.95 9.94
C ALA A 47 -1.64 14.97 9.18
N ALA A 48 -1.58 15.04 7.84
CA ALA A 48 -2.78 15.03 7.00
C ALA A 48 -3.62 13.77 7.22
N LEU A 49 -3.01 12.57 7.27
CA LEU A 49 -3.73 11.32 7.49
C LEU A 49 -4.41 11.26 8.87
N VAL A 50 -3.71 11.62 9.94
CA VAL A 50 -4.28 11.57 11.30
C VAL A 50 -5.34 12.67 11.52
N VAL A 51 -5.18 13.83 10.89
CA VAL A 51 -6.22 14.88 10.91
C VAL A 51 -7.44 14.47 10.09
N THR A 52 -7.27 13.95 8.87
CA THR A 52 -8.41 13.47 8.06
C THR A 52 -9.16 12.33 8.78
N ALA A 53 -8.47 11.48 9.53
CA ALA A 53 -9.08 10.42 10.35
C ALA A 53 -10.09 10.93 11.40
N LEU A 54 -10.09 12.21 11.77
CA LEU A 54 -11.12 12.82 12.63
C LEU A 54 -12.44 13.08 11.90
N PHE A 55 -12.40 13.31 10.58
CA PHE A 55 -13.51 13.75 9.74
C PHE A 55 -14.13 12.62 8.90
N VAL A 56 -13.83 11.38 9.25
CA VAL A 56 -14.38 10.16 8.65
C VAL A 56 -14.84 9.18 9.74
N PRO A 57 -15.72 8.22 9.42
CA PRO A 57 -16.21 7.24 10.37
C PRO A 57 -15.15 6.21 10.75
N TRP A 58 -15.16 5.81 12.02
CA TRP A 58 -14.21 4.86 12.60
C TRP A 58 -14.76 3.43 12.60
N ASN A 59 -16.06 3.27 12.82
CA ASN A 59 -16.82 2.04 12.63
C ASN A 59 -18.30 2.39 12.37
N LEU A 60 -19.19 1.39 12.27
CA LEU A 60 -20.63 1.62 12.05
C LEU A 60 -21.35 2.44 13.14
N TYR A 61 -20.75 2.57 14.32
CA TYR A 61 -21.38 3.09 15.55
C TYR A 61 -20.64 4.29 16.17
N PHE A 62 -19.56 4.75 15.53
CA PHE A 62 -18.77 5.89 16.00
C PHE A 62 -17.98 6.56 14.86
N GLY A 63 -18.07 7.89 14.81
CA GLY A 63 -17.19 8.75 14.03
C GLY A 63 -17.94 9.89 13.34
N PHE A 64 -17.25 10.65 12.48
CA PHE A 64 -17.85 11.82 11.84
C PHE A 64 -18.99 11.42 10.90
N GLY A 65 -20.17 12.02 11.10
CA GLY A 65 -21.41 11.70 10.36
C GLY A 65 -22.15 10.44 10.83
N ILE A 66 -21.69 9.78 11.90
CA ILE A 66 -22.38 8.63 12.52
C ILE A 66 -23.29 9.13 13.66
N PRO A 67 -24.63 8.90 13.62
CA PRO A 67 -25.53 9.24 14.71
C PRO A 67 -25.14 8.61 16.06
N ASP A 68 -25.58 9.22 17.16
CA ASP A 68 -25.38 8.74 18.53
C ASP A 68 -23.91 8.47 18.96
N SER A 69 -22.95 8.97 18.18
CA SER A 69 -21.51 8.88 18.45
C SER A 69 -21.15 9.50 19.80
N LYS A 70 -20.68 8.66 20.73
CA LYS A 70 -20.45 9.01 22.14
C LYS A 70 -19.36 10.10 22.29
N PRO A 71 -19.68 11.29 22.84
CA PRO A 71 -18.70 12.38 23.00
C PRO A 71 -17.39 12.02 23.72
N PRO A 72 -17.37 11.17 24.76
CA PRO A 72 -16.11 10.73 25.39
C PRO A 72 -15.15 9.99 24.43
N LEU A 73 -15.67 9.27 23.43
CA LEU A 73 -14.84 8.62 22.41
C LEU A 73 -14.23 9.64 21.44
N PHE A 74 -14.95 10.72 21.09
CA PHE A 74 -14.37 11.83 20.34
C PHE A 74 -13.28 12.56 21.14
N ALA A 75 -13.48 12.78 22.44
CA ALA A 75 -12.48 13.39 23.30
C ALA A 75 -11.20 12.52 23.39
N LEU A 76 -11.35 11.20 23.54
CA LEU A 76 -10.23 10.26 23.55
C LEU A 76 -9.51 10.16 22.19
N LEU A 77 -10.27 10.11 21.09
CA LEU A 77 -9.72 10.16 19.72
C LEU A 77 -8.95 11.47 19.48
N GLY A 78 -9.49 12.60 19.90
CA GLY A 78 -8.83 13.91 19.84
C GLY A 78 -7.53 13.95 20.65
N LEU A 79 -7.54 13.37 21.85
CA LEU A 79 -6.35 13.28 22.71
C LEU A 79 -5.24 12.42 22.07
N VAL A 80 -5.55 11.21 21.59
CA VAL A 80 -4.51 10.38 20.94
C VAL A 80 -4.04 10.99 19.62
N THR A 81 -4.92 11.69 18.89
CA THR A 81 -4.57 12.47 17.69
C THR A 81 -3.60 13.60 18.03
N LEU A 82 -3.86 14.35 19.10
CA LEU A 82 -2.96 15.41 19.57
C LEU A 82 -1.59 14.86 19.95
N LEU A 83 -1.51 13.71 20.63
CA LEU A 83 -0.23 13.05 20.93
C LEU A 83 0.52 12.63 19.64
N SER A 84 -0.17 12.05 18.66
CA SER A 84 0.40 11.75 17.34
C SER A 84 0.93 13.01 16.64
N LEU A 85 0.21 14.13 16.69
CA LEU A 85 0.66 15.41 16.11
C LEU A 85 1.86 15.99 16.88
N LEU A 86 1.87 15.94 18.20
CA LEU A 86 3.02 16.34 19.03
C LEU A 86 4.28 15.51 18.72
N SER A 87 4.12 14.23 18.37
CA SER A 87 5.23 13.38 17.91
C SER A 87 5.94 13.96 16.66
N LEU A 88 5.20 14.63 15.79
CA LEU A 88 5.74 15.23 14.57
C LEU A 88 6.53 16.51 14.86
N ALA A 89 6.31 17.19 15.98
CA ALA A 89 7.08 18.37 16.39
C ALA A 89 8.49 18.03 16.93
N VAL A 90 8.69 16.81 17.45
CA VAL A 90 9.94 16.34 18.09
C VAL A 90 11.23 16.60 17.27
N PRO A 91 11.28 16.45 15.92
CA PRO A 91 12.48 16.74 15.15
C PRO A 91 12.72 18.24 14.86
N TYR A 92 11.75 19.11 15.15
CA TYR A 92 11.75 20.52 14.76
C TYR A 92 11.76 21.49 15.94
N ALA A 93 11.56 21.01 17.17
CA ALA A 93 11.53 21.81 18.39
C ALA A 93 12.31 21.17 19.55
N GLY A 94 12.78 22.00 20.49
CA GLY A 94 13.48 21.55 21.70
C GLY A 94 14.93 21.09 21.48
N PRO A 95 15.55 20.45 22.48
CA PRO A 95 16.99 20.12 22.46
C PRO A 95 17.39 19.06 21.42
N TRP A 96 16.42 18.40 20.77
CA TRP A 96 16.64 17.39 19.73
C TRP A 96 16.16 17.86 18.34
N MET A 97 16.17 19.16 18.09
CA MET A 97 15.94 19.73 16.77
C MET A 97 16.98 19.21 15.75
N LEU A 98 16.55 18.93 14.52
CA LEU A 98 17.33 18.41 13.37
C LEU A 98 18.57 19.24 12.95
N SER A 99 18.71 20.45 13.49
CA SER A 99 19.82 21.39 13.30
C SER A 99 20.59 21.72 14.58
N GLY A 100 20.22 21.15 15.74
CA GLY A 100 20.88 21.39 17.02
C GLY A 100 22.07 20.46 17.25
N ALA A 101 23.13 20.97 17.90
CA ALA A 101 24.34 20.20 18.21
C ALA A 101 24.09 18.99 19.13
N GLY A 102 23.00 19.01 19.92
CA GLY A 102 22.58 17.92 20.82
C GLY A 102 21.64 16.87 20.19
N PHE A 103 21.50 16.81 18.86
CA PHE A 103 20.52 15.94 18.21
C PHE A 103 20.79 14.44 18.44
N ASN A 104 19.94 13.80 19.24
CA ASN A 104 19.94 12.35 19.46
C ASN A 104 18.80 11.67 18.67
N PRO A 105 19.08 11.04 17.51
CA PRO A 105 18.05 10.42 16.68
C PRO A 105 17.40 9.19 17.32
N VAL A 106 18.07 8.53 18.27
CA VAL A 106 17.52 7.37 19.00
C VAL A 106 16.51 7.84 20.05
N ALA A 107 16.81 8.94 20.76
CA ALA A 107 15.87 9.57 21.70
C ALA A 107 14.64 10.13 20.96
N ALA A 108 14.85 10.90 19.88
CA ALA A 108 13.78 11.44 19.05
C ALA A 108 12.89 10.32 18.46
N GLY A 109 13.48 9.23 17.96
CA GLY A 109 12.75 8.07 17.46
C GLY A 109 11.95 7.32 18.55
N ARG A 110 12.49 7.21 19.77
CA ARG A 110 11.77 6.61 20.91
C ARG A 110 10.59 7.48 21.35
N LEU A 111 10.76 8.80 21.43
CA LEU A 111 9.68 9.71 21.79
C LEU A 111 8.59 9.75 20.71
N ARG A 112 8.97 9.74 19.43
CA ARG A 112 8.03 9.59 18.30
C ARG A 112 7.20 8.32 18.41
N LEU A 113 7.82 7.18 18.72
CA LEU A 113 7.08 5.94 18.96
C LEU A 113 6.17 6.06 20.20
N GLY A 114 6.69 6.55 21.33
CA GLY A 114 5.96 6.64 22.59
C GLY A 114 4.67 7.46 22.50
N PHE A 115 4.70 8.61 21.82
CA PHE A 115 3.51 9.43 21.58
C PHE A 115 2.46 8.78 20.64
N ASN A 116 2.85 7.80 19.82
CA ASN A 116 1.94 7.10 18.92
C ASN A 116 1.41 5.76 19.48
N VAL A 117 2.04 5.21 20.53
CA VAL A 117 1.53 4.00 21.20
C VAL A 117 0.07 4.16 21.66
N PRO A 118 -0.37 5.28 22.28
CA PRO A 118 -1.78 5.48 22.62
C PRO A 118 -2.73 5.42 21.41
N TYR A 119 -2.32 5.94 20.25
CA TYR A 119 -3.12 5.89 19.03
C TYR A 119 -3.24 4.47 18.49
N LEU A 120 -2.13 3.74 18.45
CA LEU A 120 -2.10 2.34 17.99
C LEU A 120 -2.87 1.42 18.94
N LEU A 121 -2.83 1.68 20.25
CA LEU A 121 -3.67 0.98 21.24
C LEU A 121 -5.16 1.32 21.09
N PHE A 122 -5.51 2.57 20.74
CA PHE A 122 -6.89 2.95 20.44
C PHE A 122 -7.42 2.19 19.21
N VAL A 123 -6.63 2.08 18.12
CA VAL A 123 -6.99 1.22 16.96
C VAL A 123 -7.15 -0.25 17.37
N VAL A 124 -6.24 -0.79 18.18
CA VAL A 124 -6.34 -2.18 18.69
C VAL A 124 -7.57 -2.41 19.58
N ALA A 125 -8.01 -1.39 20.33
CA ALA A 125 -9.26 -1.47 21.09
C ALA A 125 -10.50 -1.60 20.19
N PHE A 126 -10.51 -0.96 19.02
CA PHE A 126 -11.58 -1.17 18.02
C PHE A 126 -11.56 -2.58 17.44
N ILE A 127 -10.37 -3.15 17.12
CA ILE A 127 -10.25 -4.54 16.63
C ILE A 127 -10.78 -5.52 17.70
N GLY A 128 -10.39 -5.32 18.96
CA GLY A 128 -10.84 -6.15 20.07
C GLY A 128 -12.35 -6.02 20.35
N TYR A 129 -12.93 -4.84 20.12
CA TYR A 129 -14.35 -4.58 20.28
C TYR A 129 -15.18 -5.21 19.15
N ASP A 130 -14.77 -5.10 17.88
CA ASP A 130 -15.43 -5.81 16.77
C ASP A 130 -15.38 -7.33 16.98
N GLY A 131 -14.22 -7.87 17.35
CA GLY A 131 -14.06 -9.28 17.69
C GLY A 131 -14.98 -9.73 18.84
N PHE A 132 -15.22 -8.86 19.83
CA PHE A 132 -16.18 -9.11 20.90
C PHE A 132 -17.63 -9.08 20.40
N GLU A 133 -18.05 -8.07 19.61
CA GLU A 133 -19.41 -8.01 19.03
C GLU A 133 -19.68 -9.23 18.13
N THR A 134 -18.71 -9.56 17.26
CA THR A 134 -18.68 -10.74 16.39
C THR A 134 -18.96 -12.05 17.14
N ILE A 135 -18.40 -12.22 18.35
CA ILE A 135 -18.61 -13.43 19.16
C ILE A 135 -19.91 -13.33 19.97
N ARG A 136 -20.21 -12.14 20.52
CA ARG A 136 -21.35 -11.92 21.43
C ARG A 136 -22.70 -11.96 20.71
N PHE A 137 -22.75 -11.53 19.46
CA PHE A 137 -23.95 -11.37 18.64
C PHE A 137 -23.93 -12.22 17.36
N GLY A 138 -22.91 -13.07 17.18
CA GLY A 138 -22.75 -13.96 16.03
C GLY A 138 -23.98 -14.83 15.74
N GLY A 139 -24.48 -14.75 14.51
CA GLY A 139 -25.71 -15.43 14.08
C GLY A 139 -27.01 -14.76 14.53
N THR A 140 -26.97 -13.47 14.87
CA THR A 140 -28.16 -12.60 15.03
C THR A 140 -28.23 -11.56 13.90
N VAL A 141 -29.23 -10.67 13.94
CA VAL A 141 -29.37 -9.54 13.00
C VAL A 141 -28.53 -8.31 13.37
N HIS A 142 -27.86 -8.31 14.53
CA HIS A 142 -26.95 -7.22 14.91
C HIS A 142 -25.64 -7.32 14.12
N VAL A 143 -25.10 -6.17 13.73
CA VAL A 143 -23.95 -6.05 12.82
C VAL A 143 -22.70 -5.66 13.60
N PRO A 144 -21.62 -6.46 13.60
CA PRO A 144 -20.36 -6.06 14.23
C PRO A 144 -19.85 -4.74 13.62
N GLY A 145 -19.38 -3.81 14.45
CA GLY A 145 -19.08 -2.45 14.01
C GLY A 145 -18.01 -2.33 12.92
N GLY A 146 -17.09 -3.29 12.81
CA GLY A 146 -15.95 -3.27 11.91
C GLY A 146 -14.95 -2.14 12.21
N ILE A 147 -14.04 -1.89 11.26
CA ILE A 147 -13.16 -0.72 11.26
C ILE A 147 -13.24 -0.04 9.89
N GLY A 148 -13.74 1.19 9.89
CA GLY A 148 -13.90 2.05 8.73
C GLY A 148 -12.68 2.92 8.41
N PRO A 149 -12.81 3.83 7.43
CA PRO A 149 -11.70 4.64 6.89
C PRO A 149 -10.96 5.48 7.93
N GLY A 150 -11.59 5.89 9.04
CA GLY A 150 -10.93 6.59 10.14
C GLY A 150 -9.83 5.76 10.79
N GLY A 151 -10.08 4.47 11.05
CA GLY A 151 -9.05 3.56 11.54
C GLY A 151 -7.93 3.31 10.53
N TRP A 152 -8.26 3.25 9.23
CA TRP A 152 -7.26 3.01 8.17
C TRP A 152 -6.32 4.22 7.97
N LEU A 153 -6.88 5.42 7.86
CA LEU A 153 -6.13 6.67 7.77
C LEU A 153 -5.34 6.91 9.06
N GLY A 154 -5.98 6.68 10.21
CA GLY A 154 -5.38 6.82 11.53
C GLY A 154 -4.18 5.91 11.73
N VAL A 155 -4.30 4.60 11.46
CA VAL A 155 -3.16 3.67 11.61
C VAL A 155 -2.04 4.00 10.62
N ALA A 156 -2.36 4.39 9.37
CA ALA A 156 -1.34 4.76 8.40
C ALA A 156 -0.58 6.03 8.83
N GLY A 157 -1.30 7.05 9.30
CA GLY A 157 -0.73 8.28 9.82
C GLY A 157 0.11 8.05 11.08
N ALA A 158 -0.42 7.32 12.07
CA ALA A 158 0.27 6.98 13.32
C ALA A 158 1.51 6.10 13.11
N VAL A 159 1.52 5.23 12.09
CA VAL A 159 2.70 4.45 11.71
C VAL A 159 3.76 5.32 11.01
N LEU A 160 3.37 6.29 10.19
CA LEU A 160 4.32 7.24 9.57
C LEU A 160 4.91 8.22 10.60
N SER A 161 4.11 8.72 11.54
CA SER A 161 4.57 9.59 12.62
C SER A 161 5.48 8.84 13.60
N ALA A 162 5.17 7.58 13.96
CA ALA A 162 6.00 6.74 14.82
C ALA A 162 7.40 6.39 14.26
N GLN A 163 7.65 6.61 12.96
CA GLN A 163 8.94 6.24 12.36
C GLN A 163 10.11 7.12 12.84
N PRO A 164 11.29 6.54 13.11
CA PRO A 164 12.51 7.31 13.33
C PRO A 164 12.83 8.27 12.18
N VAL A 165 13.58 9.31 12.54
CA VAL A 165 14.00 10.39 11.64
C VAL A 165 14.97 9.86 10.58
N ILE A 166 14.79 10.27 9.32
CA ILE A 166 15.68 9.91 8.21
C ILE A 166 16.94 10.77 8.31
N ILE A 167 18.05 10.17 8.74
CA ILE A 167 19.34 10.85 9.04
C ILE A 167 20.49 10.47 8.11
N ARG A 168 20.29 9.46 7.26
CA ARG A 168 21.24 8.97 6.24
C ARG A 168 20.45 8.56 5.01
N ALA A 169 21.14 8.41 3.88
CA ALA A 169 20.54 7.80 2.70
C ALA A 169 20.06 6.38 3.04
N THR A 170 18.95 5.96 2.45
CA THR A 170 18.41 4.60 2.63
C THR A 170 19.20 3.61 1.79
N ASP A 171 20.48 3.41 2.15
CA ASP A 171 21.34 2.42 1.55
C ASP A 171 20.74 1.02 1.76
N GLY A 172 20.89 0.15 0.75
CA GLY A 172 20.14 -1.12 0.66
C GLY A 172 20.52 -2.22 1.66
N ASP A 173 21.36 -1.93 2.65
CA ASP A 173 21.72 -2.89 3.71
C ASP A 173 20.54 -3.04 4.68
N ASP A 174 19.86 -4.18 4.61
CA ASP A 174 18.64 -4.47 5.37
C ASP A 174 18.83 -4.41 6.90
N ARG A 175 20.07 -4.40 7.43
CA ARG A 175 20.34 -4.43 8.88
C ARG A 175 19.58 -3.36 9.68
N HIS A 176 19.52 -2.12 9.20
CA HIS A 176 18.81 -1.03 9.91
C HIS A 176 17.27 -1.12 9.76
N HIS A 177 16.79 -1.79 8.72
CA HIS A 177 15.37 -1.92 8.38
C HIS A 177 14.76 -3.27 8.81
N ARG A 178 15.59 -4.21 9.26
CA ARG A 178 15.20 -5.57 9.71
C ARG A 178 14.13 -5.58 10.81
N ARG A 179 14.04 -4.52 11.61
CA ARG A 179 12.94 -4.33 12.60
C ARG A 179 11.62 -3.99 11.91
N TRP A 180 11.58 -2.97 11.04
CA TRP A 180 10.37 -2.64 10.26
C TRP A 180 9.90 -3.81 9.39
N LEU A 181 10.81 -4.54 8.75
CA LEU A 181 10.47 -5.74 7.97
C LEU A 181 9.89 -6.87 8.83
N ARG A 182 10.33 -7.00 10.10
CA ARG A 182 9.71 -7.92 11.08
C ARG A 182 8.32 -7.43 11.50
N THR A 183 8.13 -6.13 11.74
CA THR A 183 6.81 -5.55 12.05
C THR A 183 5.83 -5.73 10.88
N ALA A 184 6.26 -5.48 9.65
CA ALA A 184 5.44 -5.70 8.45
C ALA A 184 5.06 -7.18 8.32
N ARG A 185 6.00 -8.12 8.54
CA ARG A 185 5.69 -9.55 8.57
C ARG A 185 4.69 -9.92 9.66
N PHE A 186 4.79 -9.35 10.85
CA PHE A 186 3.81 -9.54 11.92
C PHE A 186 2.41 -9.06 11.50
N VAL A 187 2.29 -7.86 10.90
CA VAL A 187 1.03 -7.36 10.33
C VAL A 187 0.49 -8.30 9.24
N GLY A 188 1.35 -8.83 8.36
CA GLY A 188 0.96 -9.79 7.32
C GLY A 188 0.44 -11.12 7.86
N TYR A 189 1.07 -11.65 8.93
CA TYR A 189 0.59 -12.85 9.62
C TYR A 189 -0.70 -12.60 10.40
N ALA A 190 -0.80 -11.48 11.13
CA ALA A 190 -2.00 -11.10 11.87
C ALA A 190 -3.21 -10.89 10.93
N SER A 191 -3.00 -10.26 9.77
CA SER A 191 -4.01 -10.10 8.73
C SER A 191 -4.48 -11.45 8.15
N LEU A 192 -3.55 -12.36 7.87
CA LEU A 192 -3.89 -13.70 7.36
C LEU A 192 -4.65 -14.53 8.41
N PHE A 193 -4.27 -14.43 9.69
CA PHE A 193 -4.95 -15.09 10.80
C PHE A 193 -6.34 -14.50 11.04
N GLY A 194 -6.48 -13.16 11.05
CA GLY A 194 -7.77 -12.48 11.16
C GLY A 194 -8.72 -12.82 10.00
N ALA A 195 -8.22 -12.89 8.77
CA ALA A 195 -9.02 -13.32 7.62
C ALA A 195 -9.42 -14.80 7.69
N ALA A 196 -8.58 -15.68 8.23
CA ALA A 196 -8.93 -17.09 8.49
C ALA A 196 -10.00 -17.21 9.59
N LEU A 197 -9.87 -16.46 10.69
CA LEU A 197 -10.87 -16.41 11.76
C LEU A 197 -12.20 -15.83 11.27
N SER A 198 -12.19 -14.70 10.55
CA SER A 198 -13.37 -14.11 9.91
C SER A 198 -14.08 -15.14 9.02
N SER A 199 -13.33 -15.87 8.17
CA SER A 199 -13.89 -16.95 7.34
C SER A 199 -14.55 -18.06 8.18
N GLY A 200 -13.87 -18.52 9.23
CA GLY A 200 -14.35 -19.57 10.12
C GLY A 200 -15.60 -19.17 10.90
N PHE A 201 -15.60 -17.97 11.49
CA PHE A 201 -16.75 -17.42 12.20
C PHE A 201 -17.94 -17.17 11.25
N ASN A 202 -17.71 -16.58 10.07
CA ASN A 202 -18.77 -16.35 9.08
C ASN A 202 -19.44 -17.65 8.61
N LEU A 203 -18.65 -18.71 8.37
CA LEU A 203 -19.19 -20.03 8.05
C LEU A 203 -19.94 -20.64 9.25
N CYS A 204 -19.36 -20.60 10.44
CA CYS A 204 -19.96 -21.14 11.66
C CYS A 204 -21.30 -20.45 12.01
N TRP A 205 -21.36 -19.12 11.90
CA TRP A 205 -22.55 -18.32 12.21
C TRP A 205 -23.67 -18.54 11.19
N ARG A 206 -23.34 -18.74 9.90
CA ARG A 206 -24.34 -19.13 8.88
C ARG A 206 -24.86 -20.55 9.06
N LEU A 207 -24.00 -21.51 9.38
CA LEU A 207 -24.43 -22.87 9.73
C LEU A 207 -25.32 -22.85 10.98
N ARG A 208 -24.94 -22.10 12.02
CA ARG A 208 -25.73 -21.90 13.25
C ARG A 208 -27.08 -21.21 13.00
N PHE A 209 -27.15 -20.28 12.05
CA PHE A 209 -28.40 -19.64 11.64
C PHE A 209 -29.32 -20.64 10.91
N ALA A 210 -28.80 -21.33 9.89
CA ALA A 210 -29.52 -22.36 9.13
C ALA A 210 -30.06 -23.50 10.02
N LEU A 211 -29.28 -23.95 11.00
CA LEU A 211 -29.66 -25.00 11.96
C LEU A 211 -30.69 -24.55 13.01
N ARG A 212 -31.00 -23.25 13.10
CA ARG A 212 -31.98 -22.66 14.04
C ARG A 212 -33.35 -22.37 13.39
N GLY A 213 -33.57 -22.83 12.15
CA GLY A 213 -34.89 -22.76 11.52
C GLY A 213 -35.97 -23.58 12.26
N PRO A 214 -37.27 -23.33 12.01
CA PRO A 214 -38.37 -23.85 12.84
C PRO A 214 -38.47 -25.38 12.98
N GLY A 215 -37.88 -26.17 12.08
CA GLY A 215 -37.84 -27.64 12.15
C GLY A 215 -36.50 -28.23 12.64
N GLY A 216 -35.56 -27.40 13.09
CA GLY A 216 -34.25 -27.83 13.60
C GLY A 216 -33.43 -28.67 12.60
N ALA A 217 -32.58 -29.55 13.14
CA ALA A 217 -31.67 -30.37 12.35
C ALA A 217 -32.35 -31.39 11.42
N LEU A 218 -33.60 -31.78 11.72
CA LEU A 218 -34.39 -32.70 10.87
C LEU A 218 -34.96 -32.00 9.63
N ALA A 219 -35.07 -30.67 9.64
CA ALA A 219 -35.51 -29.86 8.51
C ALA A 219 -34.32 -29.26 7.72
N PHE A 220 -33.21 -29.99 7.60
CA PHE A 220 -32.03 -29.55 6.84
C PHE A 220 -32.23 -29.66 5.32
N GLY A 221 -33.16 -28.86 4.79
CA GLY A 221 -33.52 -28.83 3.38
C GLY A 221 -32.56 -28.05 2.49
N THR A 222 -32.86 -28.05 1.18
CA THR A 222 -32.04 -27.46 0.10
C THR A 222 -31.59 -26.02 0.37
N GLN A 223 -32.45 -25.19 0.98
CA GLN A 223 -32.16 -23.81 1.36
C GLN A 223 -30.93 -23.70 2.27
N ASN A 224 -30.83 -24.57 3.29
CA ASN A 224 -29.71 -24.58 4.23
C ASN A 224 -28.39 -25.02 3.56
N VAL A 225 -28.47 -26.00 2.65
CA VAL A 225 -27.32 -26.42 1.81
C VAL A 225 -26.84 -25.25 0.94
N THR A 226 -27.75 -24.56 0.25
CA THR A 226 -27.38 -23.42 -0.61
C THR A 226 -26.78 -22.25 0.16
N VAL A 227 -27.28 -21.93 1.36
CA VAL A 227 -26.70 -20.88 2.24
C VAL A 227 -25.29 -21.27 2.68
N ALA A 228 -25.06 -22.54 3.06
CA ALA A 228 -23.74 -23.03 3.44
C ALA A 228 -22.73 -23.01 2.28
N VAL A 229 -23.13 -23.48 1.08
CA VAL A 229 -22.27 -23.43 -0.12
C VAL A 229 -21.91 -21.98 -0.47
N THR A 230 -22.88 -21.07 -0.46
CA THR A 230 -22.63 -19.64 -0.75
C THR A 230 -21.71 -19.00 0.30
N ALA A 231 -21.83 -19.38 1.57
CA ALA A 231 -20.91 -18.96 2.63
C ALA A 231 -19.47 -19.40 2.36
N VAL A 232 -19.26 -20.65 1.95
CA VAL A 232 -17.93 -21.17 1.60
C VAL A 232 -17.36 -20.44 0.39
N VAL A 233 -18.12 -20.25 -0.68
CA VAL A 233 -17.64 -19.56 -1.90
C VAL A 233 -17.22 -18.12 -1.60
N TYR A 234 -18.08 -17.33 -0.96
CA TYR A 234 -17.78 -15.93 -0.61
C TYR A 234 -16.57 -15.84 0.33
N GLY A 235 -16.51 -16.70 1.37
CA GLY A 235 -15.42 -16.71 2.33
C GLY A 235 -14.07 -17.10 1.69
N VAL A 236 -14.05 -18.11 0.83
CA VAL A 236 -12.85 -18.52 0.08
C VAL A 236 -12.38 -17.41 -0.85
N VAL A 237 -13.27 -16.76 -1.60
CA VAL A 237 -12.89 -15.66 -2.51
C VAL A 237 -12.28 -14.47 -1.74
N ALA A 238 -12.92 -14.03 -0.65
CA ALA A 238 -12.41 -12.96 0.20
C ALA A 238 -11.06 -13.34 0.85
N PHE A 239 -10.94 -14.56 1.40
CA PHE A 239 -9.71 -15.06 2.00
C PHE A 239 -8.55 -15.13 0.99
N VAL A 240 -8.81 -15.60 -0.23
CA VAL A 240 -7.78 -15.69 -1.29
C VAL A 240 -7.30 -14.29 -1.72
N ALA A 241 -8.18 -13.29 -1.79
CA ALA A 241 -7.78 -11.91 -2.05
C ALA A 241 -6.85 -11.36 -0.96
N VAL A 242 -7.19 -11.55 0.33
CA VAL A 242 -6.32 -11.16 1.45
C VAL A 242 -5.00 -11.94 1.44
N LEU A 243 -5.02 -13.24 1.15
CA LEU A 243 -3.83 -14.08 1.07
C LEU A 243 -2.87 -13.63 -0.03
N VAL A 244 -3.37 -13.21 -1.19
CA VAL A 244 -2.55 -12.65 -2.28
C VAL A 244 -1.87 -11.35 -1.85
N ALA A 245 -2.61 -10.41 -1.23
CA ALA A 245 -2.05 -9.16 -0.73
C ALA A 245 -1.04 -9.38 0.41
N SER A 246 -1.37 -10.21 1.40
CA SER A 246 -0.51 -10.52 2.55
C SER A 246 0.76 -11.25 2.16
N ARG A 247 0.77 -12.04 1.08
CA ARG A 247 2.01 -12.61 0.52
C ARG A 247 3.02 -11.53 0.11
N TRP A 248 2.58 -10.35 -0.36
CA TRP A 248 3.49 -9.25 -0.70
C TRP A 248 4.11 -8.63 0.56
N ILE A 249 3.29 -8.42 1.59
CA ILE A 249 3.72 -7.93 2.91
C ILE A 249 4.77 -8.86 3.53
N LEU A 250 4.54 -10.19 3.46
CA LEU A 250 5.45 -11.21 3.98
C LEU A 250 6.77 -11.29 3.18
N LYS A 251 6.68 -11.27 1.83
CA LYS A 251 7.83 -11.33 0.91
C LYS A 251 8.76 -10.13 1.16
N GLY A 252 8.23 -8.92 1.20
CA GLY A 252 8.98 -7.72 1.59
C GLY A 252 10.15 -7.34 0.65
N THR A 253 10.16 -7.80 -0.59
CA THR A 253 11.08 -7.37 -1.65
C THR A 253 10.64 -6.04 -2.28
N GLN A 254 11.50 -5.39 -3.07
CA GLN A 254 11.23 -4.03 -3.59
C GLN A 254 9.93 -3.94 -4.43
N ASP A 255 9.68 -4.92 -5.31
CA ASP A 255 8.43 -5.05 -6.06
C ASP A 255 7.20 -5.19 -5.15
N ALA A 256 7.31 -6.00 -4.10
CA ALA A 256 6.23 -6.30 -3.18
C ALA A 256 5.94 -5.12 -2.24
N ARG A 257 6.97 -4.39 -1.79
CA ARG A 257 6.84 -3.13 -1.04
C ARG A 257 6.11 -2.08 -1.89
N LEU A 258 6.48 -1.92 -3.16
CA LEU A 258 5.83 -0.98 -4.09
C LEU A 258 4.38 -1.37 -4.38
N THR A 259 4.10 -2.66 -4.59
CA THR A 259 2.72 -3.16 -4.79
C THR A 259 1.86 -2.92 -3.55
N THR A 260 2.40 -3.19 -2.36
CA THR A 260 1.70 -2.98 -1.08
C THR A 260 1.41 -1.49 -0.85
N LEU A 261 2.36 -0.59 -1.16
CA LEU A 261 2.13 0.85 -1.09
C LEU A 261 1.00 1.29 -2.01
N ALA A 262 0.97 0.80 -3.26
CA ALA A 262 -0.10 1.11 -4.21
C ALA A 262 -1.47 0.59 -3.73
N LEU A 263 -1.52 -0.63 -3.17
CA LEU A 263 -2.74 -1.22 -2.61
C LEU A 263 -3.26 -0.42 -1.41
N GLY A 264 -2.39 -0.10 -0.44
CA GLY A 264 -2.77 0.67 0.75
C GLY A 264 -3.16 2.10 0.42
N ALA A 265 -2.45 2.79 -0.49
CA ALA A 265 -2.84 4.11 -0.96
C ALA A 265 -4.22 4.07 -1.66
N SER A 266 -4.46 3.07 -2.51
CA SER A 266 -5.78 2.86 -3.14
C SER A 266 -6.87 2.55 -2.12
N THR A 267 -6.54 1.88 -1.02
CA THR A 267 -7.45 1.58 0.10
C THR A 267 -7.86 2.84 0.85
N LEU A 268 -6.90 3.71 1.19
CA LEU A 268 -7.18 4.97 1.88
C LEU A 268 -8.03 5.91 1.01
N VAL A 269 -7.72 6.00 -0.28
CA VAL A 269 -8.49 6.81 -1.24
C VAL A 269 -9.89 6.22 -1.46
N ALA A 270 -10.03 4.90 -1.61
CA ALA A 270 -11.31 4.24 -1.74
C ALA A 270 -12.21 4.47 -0.52
N GLY A 271 -11.69 4.35 0.70
CA GLY A 271 -12.45 4.61 1.92
C GLY A 271 -12.97 6.06 2.02
N ILE A 272 -12.18 7.04 1.59
CA ILE A 272 -12.63 8.44 1.51
C ILE A 272 -13.70 8.64 0.42
N ILE A 273 -13.50 8.06 -0.77
CA ILE A 273 -14.46 8.18 -1.89
C ILE A 273 -15.80 7.50 -1.55
N VAL A 274 -15.75 6.30 -0.98
CA VAL A 274 -16.95 5.54 -0.63
C VAL A 274 -17.68 6.18 0.55
N TRP A 275 -17.00 6.79 1.53
CA TRP A 275 -17.71 7.55 2.56
C TRP A 275 -18.26 8.89 2.04
N GLY A 276 -17.47 9.63 1.23
CA GLY A 276 -17.79 10.99 0.82
C GLY A 276 -18.84 11.12 -0.29
N LEU A 277 -19.23 10.03 -0.96
CA LEU A 277 -20.25 10.03 -2.00
C LEU A 277 -21.60 9.50 -1.46
N PRO A 278 -22.75 10.13 -1.79
CA PRO A 278 -24.08 9.64 -1.35
C PRO A 278 -24.40 8.19 -1.79
N ILE A 279 -23.85 7.75 -2.91
CA ILE A 279 -23.99 6.37 -3.42
C ILE A 279 -23.12 5.34 -2.66
N GLY A 280 -22.26 5.81 -1.76
CA GLY A 280 -21.34 5.01 -0.95
C GLY A 280 -21.99 3.92 -0.10
N ARG A 281 -23.19 4.20 0.44
CA ARG A 281 -24.01 3.22 1.16
C ARG A 281 -24.39 2.00 0.29
N GLU A 282 -24.41 2.17 -1.03
CA GLU A 282 -24.67 1.09 -1.99
C GLU A 282 -23.39 0.30 -2.36
N ILE A 283 -22.21 0.87 -2.10
CA ILE A 283 -20.87 0.31 -2.43
C ILE A 283 -20.26 -0.45 -1.22
N ASP A 284 -20.99 -0.59 -0.12
CA ASP A 284 -20.48 -1.15 1.14
C ASP A 284 -19.25 -0.40 1.70
N ALA A 285 -19.53 0.67 2.46
CA ALA A 285 -18.52 1.54 3.05
C ALA A 285 -17.74 0.93 4.23
N PHE A 286 -18.15 -0.22 4.78
CA PHE A 286 -17.69 -0.66 6.11
C PHE A 286 -17.42 -2.16 6.28
N HIS A 287 -18.16 -3.04 5.61
CA HIS A 287 -18.02 -4.47 5.86
C HIS A 287 -16.90 -5.10 5.03
N GLY A 288 -16.71 -6.41 5.22
CA GLY A 288 -15.64 -7.17 4.58
C GLY A 288 -15.70 -7.20 3.05
N ILE A 289 -14.54 -7.49 2.45
CA ILE A 289 -14.27 -7.55 1.00
C ILE A 289 -15.40 -8.18 0.15
N ALA A 290 -16.10 -9.20 0.63
CA ALA A 290 -17.33 -9.73 0.03
C ALA A 290 -18.37 -10.08 1.10
N GLN A 291 -19.64 -9.72 0.91
CA GLN A 291 -20.74 -10.06 1.84
C GLN A 291 -21.99 -10.60 1.12
N ASN A 292 -22.77 -11.41 1.84
CA ASN A 292 -24.11 -11.85 1.44
C ASN A 292 -25.03 -11.56 2.64
N THR A 293 -26.13 -10.85 2.41
CA THR A 293 -26.78 -9.98 3.40
C THR A 293 -27.65 -10.71 4.43
N SER A 294 -27.74 -12.04 4.36
CA SER A 294 -28.57 -12.88 5.23
C SER A 294 -28.06 -13.02 6.67
N THR A 295 -26.76 -12.80 6.92
CA THR A 295 -26.18 -12.76 8.27
C THR A 295 -25.06 -11.72 8.29
N ALA A 296 -25.06 -10.82 9.27
CA ALA A 296 -23.99 -9.84 9.43
C ALA A 296 -22.66 -10.55 9.69
N GLY A 297 -21.72 -10.41 8.76
CA GLY A 297 -20.45 -11.13 8.79
C GLY A 297 -19.29 -10.28 9.32
N VAL A 298 -18.37 -10.92 10.04
CA VAL A 298 -17.13 -10.35 10.57
C VAL A 298 -16.39 -9.61 9.45
N GLY A 299 -15.99 -8.36 9.70
CA GLY A 299 -15.24 -7.56 8.75
C GLY A 299 -13.96 -8.27 8.30
N TYR A 300 -13.78 -8.44 6.99
CA TYR A 300 -12.49 -8.88 6.43
C TYR A 300 -11.51 -7.69 6.44
N GLU A 301 -10.85 -7.45 7.58
CA GLU A 301 -9.99 -6.29 7.86
C GLU A 301 -8.66 -6.23 7.07
N GLY A 302 -8.63 -6.72 5.82
CA GLY A 302 -7.49 -6.57 4.92
C GLY A 302 -7.08 -5.10 4.79
N TYR A 303 -8.06 -4.20 4.67
CA TYR A 303 -7.85 -2.75 4.50
C TYR A 303 -6.94 -2.12 5.55
N LEU A 304 -7.17 -2.40 6.84
CA LEU A 304 -6.39 -1.86 7.95
C LEU A 304 -4.93 -2.35 7.89
N ALA A 305 -4.74 -3.65 7.62
CA ALA A 305 -3.41 -4.24 7.47
C ALA A 305 -2.66 -3.72 6.24
N TRP A 306 -3.35 -3.48 5.12
CA TRP A 306 -2.78 -2.92 3.90
C TRP A 306 -2.38 -1.44 4.10
N ALA A 307 -3.20 -0.66 4.79
CA ALA A 307 -2.89 0.72 5.17
C ALA A 307 -1.65 0.80 6.10
N ALA A 308 -1.61 -0.03 7.15
CA ALA A 308 -0.46 -0.10 8.06
C ALA A 308 0.82 -0.59 7.36
N ALA A 309 0.72 -1.61 6.49
CA ALA A 309 1.87 -2.12 5.73
C ALA A 309 2.38 -1.13 4.67
N ALA A 310 1.49 -0.40 4.00
CA ALA A 310 1.85 0.69 3.11
C ALA A 310 2.61 1.80 3.85
N ALA A 311 2.14 2.20 5.03
CA ALA A 311 2.83 3.16 5.89
C ALA A 311 4.23 2.68 6.33
N LEU A 312 4.38 1.40 6.72
CA LEU A 312 5.67 0.78 7.05
C LEU A 312 6.65 0.75 5.86
N PHE A 313 6.15 0.61 4.63
CA PHE A 313 6.99 0.53 3.44
C PHE A 313 7.23 1.86 2.73
N ALA A 314 6.39 2.88 2.95
CA ALA A 314 6.46 4.16 2.24
C ALA A 314 7.85 4.83 2.23
N PRO A 315 8.63 4.90 3.34
CA PRO A 315 9.97 5.48 3.29
C PRO A 315 10.94 4.65 2.43
N LEU A 316 10.86 3.32 2.54
CA LEU A 316 11.74 2.39 1.83
C LEU A 316 11.53 2.44 0.31
N THR A 317 10.32 2.74 -0.15
CA THR A 317 9.96 2.82 -1.56
C THR A 317 10.06 4.24 -2.13
N LEU A 318 9.57 5.25 -1.41
CA LEU A 318 9.50 6.64 -1.89
C LEU A 318 10.80 7.41 -1.68
N PHE A 319 11.58 7.09 -0.64
CA PHE A 319 12.83 7.78 -0.31
C PHE A 319 14.09 6.94 -0.57
N GLY A 320 13.93 5.65 -0.90
CA GLY A 320 14.99 4.76 -1.36
C GLY A 320 15.80 5.30 -2.56
N PRO A 321 16.97 4.67 -2.87
CA PRO A 321 17.95 5.22 -3.80
C PRO A 321 17.38 5.58 -5.18
N ALA A 322 17.92 6.63 -5.81
CA ALA A 322 17.41 7.14 -7.08
C ALA A 322 17.43 6.09 -8.22
N LYS A 323 18.35 5.11 -8.16
CA LYS A 323 18.37 3.95 -9.07
C LYS A 323 17.08 3.12 -8.95
N THR A 324 16.66 2.76 -7.73
CA THR A 324 15.49 1.91 -7.46
C THR A 324 14.18 2.52 -7.98
N ARG A 325 14.03 3.85 -7.91
CA ARG A 325 12.86 4.55 -8.49
C ARG A 325 12.87 4.58 -10.02
N ALA A 326 14.05 4.41 -10.63
CA ALA A 326 14.25 4.43 -12.07
C ALA A 326 14.24 3.03 -12.72
N ASP A 327 14.18 1.96 -11.92
CA ASP A 327 14.48 0.59 -12.35
C ASP A 327 13.25 -0.16 -12.89
N GLN A 328 13.30 -0.55 -14.17
CA GLN A 328 12.21 -1.28 -14.83
C GLN A 328 11.96 -2.66 -14.20
N ASP A 329 13.00 -3.27 -13.62
CA ASP A 329 12.95 -4.60 -13.01
C ASP A 329 12.25 -4.59 -11.63
N VAL A 330 11.99 -3.40 -11.06
CA VAL A 330 11.13 -3.22 -9.87
C VAL A 330 9.69 -2.91 -10.28
N TRP A 331 9.49 -2.01 -11.25
CA TRP A 331 8.16 -1.57 -11.68
C TRP A 331 7.36 -2.67 -12.38
N ALA A 332 7.96 -3.44 -13.29
CA ALA A 332 7.23 -4.44 -14.08
C ALA A 332 6.70 -5.62 -13.22
N PRO A 333 7.47 -6.19 -12.27
CA PRO A 333 6.93 -7.17 -11.32
C PRO A 333 5.86 -6.58 -10.39
N ALA A 334 6.01 -5.32 -9.94
CA ALA A 334 5.00 -4.69 -9.09
C ALA A 334 3.64 -4.52 -9.80
N MET A 335 3.64 -4.09 -11.07
CA MET A 335 2.42 -4.05 -11.88
C MET A 335 1.83 -5.45 -12.11
N ARG A 336 2.67 -6.47 -12.34
CA ARG A 336 2.25 -7.88 -12.48
C ARG A 336 1.69 -8.49 -11.19
N ASN A 337 2.08 -7.98 -10.02
CA ASN A 337 1.48 -8.33 -8.73
C ASN A 337 0.10 -7.65 -8.59
N GLY A 338 -0.01 -6.34 -8.86
CA GLY A 338 -1.29 -5.63 -8.81
C GLY A 338 -2.35 -6.23 -9.74
N LEU A 339 -1.96 -6.56 -10.97
CA LEU A 339 -2.83 -7.28 -11.92
C LEU A 339 -3.23 -8.69 -11.43
N LEU A 340 -2.39 -9.40 -10.67
CA LEU A 340 -2.77 -10.71 -10.12
C LEU A 340 -3.95 -10.58 -9.16
N LEU A 341 -4.00 -9.54 -8.35
CA LEU A 341 -5.12 -9.30 -7.43
C LEU A 341 -6.41 -8.93 -8.18
N ILE A 342 -6.31 -8.11 -9.24
CA ILE A 342 -7.43 -7.80 -10.13
C ILE A 342 -7.98 -9.08 -10.79
N VAL A 343 -7.11 -9.94 -11.33
CA VAL A 343 -7.49 -11.24 -11.93
C VAL A 343 -8.18 -12.13 -10.90
N VAL A 344 -7.57 -12.32 -9.72
CA VAL A 344 -8.09 -13.18 -8.65
C VAL A 344 -9.47 -12.72 -8.19
N TRP A 345 -9.65 -11.41 -7.99
CA TRP A 345 -10.95 -10.86 -7.60
C TRP A 345 -12.00 -10.99 -8.70
N CYS A 346 -11.67 -10.62 -9.94
CA CYS A 346 -12.65 -10.67 -11.03
C CYS A 346 -13.11 -12.11 -11.30
N LEU A 347 -12.20 -13.11 -11.28
CA LEU A 347 -12.58 -14.53 -11.39
C LEU A 347 -13.37 -15.02 -10.16
N GLY A 348 -13.05 -14.54 -8.96
CA GLY A 348 -13.84 -14.80 -7.76
C GLY A 348 -15.25 -14.21 -7.82
N SER A 349 -15.40 -13.01 -8.41
CA SER A 349 -16.69 -12.35 -8.64
C SER A 349 -17.54 -13.11 -9.67
N VAL A 350 -16.94 -13.61 -10.76
CA VAL A 350 -17.61 -14.57 -11.68
C VAL A 350 -18.10 -15.80 -10.91
N LEU A 351 -17.27 -16.41 -10.07
CA LEU A 351 -17.64 -17.59 -9.29
C LEU A 351 -18.79 -17.32 -8.30
N MET A 352 -18.77 -16.17 -7.60
CA MET A 352 -19.86 -15.76 -6.72
C MET A 352 -21.16 -15.58 -7.52
N ARG A 353 -21.14 -14.82 -8.63
CA ARG A 353 -22.33 -14.59 -9.47
C ARG A 353 -22.90 -15.88 -10.08
N ILE A 354 -22.06 -16.82 -10.49
CA ILE A 354 -22.50 -18.15 -10.96
C ILE A 354 -23.11 -18.95 -9.80
N THR A 355 -22.51 -18.93 -8.62
CA THR A 355 -23.06 -19.59 -7.41
C THR A 355 -24.44 -19.02 -7.08
N ASP A 356 -24.55 -17.69 -7.04
CA ASP A 356 -25.80 -16.98 -6.73
C ASP A 356 -26.89 -17.23 -7.78
N LEU A 357 -26.53 -17.32 -9.07
CA LEU A 357 -27.44 -17.72 -10.15
C LEU A 357 -27.96 -19.15 -9.94
N ILE A 358 -27.08 -20.09 -9.61
CA ILE A 358 -27.44 -21.49 -9.33
C ILE A 358 -28.36 -21.58 -8.11
N VAL A 359 -28.06 -20.85 -7.04
CA VAL A 359 -28.89 -20.79 -5.83
C VAL A 359 -30.27 -20.20 -6.13
N ALA A 360 -30.36 -19.12 -6.91
CA ALA A 360 -31.64 -18.52 -7.29
C ALA A 360 -32.50 -19.46 -8.15
N VAL A 361 -31.90 -20.27 -9.02
CA VAL A 361 -32.57 -21.35 -9.75
C VAL A 361 -33.06 -22.45 -8.80
N ILE A 362 -32.18 -22.95 -7.92
CA ILE A 362 -32.49 -24.07 -7.00
C ILE A 362 -33.60 -23.72 -6.00
N LEU A 363 -33.64 -22.47 -5.53
CA LEU A 363 -34.65 -21.98 -4.58
C LEU A 363 -35.86 -21.32 -5.24
N ASN A 364 -35.93 -21.30 -6.57
CA ASN A 364 -36.98 -20.64 -7.36
C ASN A 364 -37.27 -19.19 -6.91
N TYR A 365 -36.21 -18.45 -6.58
CA TYR A 365 -36.31 -17.03 -6.21
C TYR A 365 -36.57 -16.16 -7.45
N PRO A 366 -37.14 -14.95 -7.30
CA PRO A 366 -37.18 -13.99 -8.39
C PRO A 366 -35.77 -13.43 -8.65
N PHE A 367 -35.22 -13.69 -9.84
CA PHE A 367 -33.92 -13.16 -10.27
C PHE A 367 -33.89 -12.82 -11.75
N SER A 368 -33.10 -11.81 -12.12
CA SER A 368 -32.82 -11.46 -13.51
C SER A 368 -31.64 -12.26 -14.03
N ARG A 369 -31.91 -13.14 -15.01
CA ARG A 369 -30.85 -13.89 -15.74
C ARG A 369 -29.92 -12.93 -16.50
N TYR A 370 -30.48 -11.86 -17.06
CA TYR A 370 -29.75 -10.89 -17.86
C TYR A 370 -28.72 -10.12 -17.03
N ASP A 371 -29.13 -9.64 -15.85
CA ASP A 371 -28.28 -8.79 -15.00
C ASP A 371 -27.11 -9.59 -14.41
N SER A 372 -27.39 -10.76 -13.83
CA SER A 372 -26.34 -11.64 -13.28
C SER A 372 -25.33 -12.08 -14.35
N MET A 373 -25.79 -12.40 -15.56
CA MET A 373 -24.89 -12.76 -16.68
C MET A 373 -24.10 -11.56 -17.22
N THR A 374 -24.72 -10.38 -17.33
CA THR A 374 -24.05 -9.14 -17.76
C THR A 374 -22.92 -8.77 -16.81
N LEU A 375 -23.18 -8.82 -15.50
CA LEU A 375 -22.19 -8.56 -14.47
C LEU A 375 -21.05 -9.59 -14.49
N ALA A 376 -21.36 -10.88 -14.64
CA ALA A 376 -20.34 -11.92 -14.78
C ALA A 376 -19.52 -11.78 -16.07
N ALA A 377 -20.11 -11.32 -17.17
CA ALA A 377 -19.39 -11.05 -18.42
C ALA A 377 -18.41 -9.86 -18.29
N PHE A 378 -18.80 -8.78 -17.59
CA PHE A 378 -17.90 -7.66 -17.29
C PHE A 378 -16.75 -8.06 -16.35
N ASP A 379 -17.03 -8.88 -15.32
CA ASP A 379 -15.99 -9.46 -14.47
C ASP A 379 -15.01 -10.31 -15.30
N LEU A 380 -15.52 -11.23 -16.13
CA LEU A 380 -14.71 -12.12 -16.95
C LEU A 380 -13.86 -11.37 -17.99
N ALA A 381 -14.42 -10.39 -18.69
CA ALA A 381 -13.69 -9.56 -19.63
C ALA A 381 -12.54 -8.78 -18.96
N THR A 382 -12.78 -8.27 -17.75
CA THR A 382 -11.77 -7.58 -16.94
C THR A 382 -10.67 -8.54 -16.47
N ALA A 383 -11.03 -9.76 -16.06
CA ALA A 383 -10.08 -10.82 -15.72
C ALA A 383 -9.19 -11.19 -16.91
N VAL A 384 -9.79 -11.44 -18.09
CA VAL A 384 -9.06 -11.80 -19.32
C VAL A 384 -8.10 -10.70 -19.74
N LEU A 385 -8.54 -9.44 -19.72
CA LEU A 385 -7.67 -8.29 -20.02
C LEU A 385 -6.52 -8.16 -19.02
N ALA A 386 -6.78 -8.33 -17.71
CA ALA A 386 -5.76 -8.27 -16.68
C ALA A 386 -4.76 -9.44 -16.78
N VAL A 387 -5.19 -10.65 -17.16
CA VAL A 387 -4.30 -11.78 -17.48
C VAL A 387 -3.42 -11.43 -18.68
N TRP A 388 -4.00 -10.94 -19.77
CA TRP A 388 -3.27 -10.60 -21.00
C TRP A 388 -2.20 -9.53 -20.72
N LEU A 389 -2.55 -8.47 -19.99
CA LEU A 389 -1.62 -7.42 -19.56
C LEU A 389 -0.52 -7.97 -18.65
N ARG A 390 -0.87 -8.86 -17.72
CA ARG A 390 0.10 -9.45 -16.77
C ARG A 390 1.15 -10.29 -17.49
N VAL A 391 0.77 -11.03 -18.53
CA VAL A 391 1.72 -11.72 -19.41
C VAL A 391 2.55 -10.69 -20.20
N ASN A 392 1.89 -9.78 -20.92
CA ASN A 392 2.51 -8.96 -21.96
C ASN A 392 3.25 -7.70 -21.48
N LEU A 393 3.13 -7.27 -20.21
CA LEU A 393 3.79 -6.07 -19.67
C LEU A 393 5.32 -6.04 -19.82
N GLY A 394 5.98 -7.20 -19.96
CA GLY A 394 7.42 -7.31 -20.19
C GLY A 394 7.81 -7.62 -21.64
N ASN A 395 6.84 -7.73 -22.55
CA ASN A 395 7.06 -8.19 -23.92
C ASN A 395 7.59 -7.04 -24.82
N ARG A 396 8.90 -7.02 -25.05
CA ARG A 396 9.59 -5.99 -25.86
C ARG A 396 9.20 -5.99 -27.34
N ALA A 397 8.49 -7.02 -27.84
CA ALA A 397 7.96 -7.04 -29.20
C ALA A 397 6.69 -6.18 -29.36
N LEU A 398 6.04 -5.78 -28.26
CA LEU A 398 4.88 -4.90 -28.28
C LEU A 398 5.28 -3.44 -28.08
N GLY A 399 4.71 -2.55 -28.90
CA GLY A 399 4.87 -1.11 -28.72
C GLY A 399 4.19 -0.60 -27.43
N ALA A 400 4.68 0.51 -26.88
CA ALA A 400 4.11 1.08 -25.65
C ALA A 400 2.65 1.53 -25.79
N ARG A 401 2.23 1.98 -26.99
CA ARG A 401 0.88 2.50 -27.27
C ARG A 401 -0.25 1.52 -26.90
N PRO A 402 -0.31 0.27 -27.44
CA PRO A 402 -1.36 -0.68 -27.04
C PRO A 402 -1.32 -1.01 -25.55
N ILE A 403 -0.15 -1.08 -24.90
CA ILE A 403 -0.08 -1.35 -23.45
C ILE A 403 -0.70 -0.18 -22.67
N TRP A 404 -0.41 1.08 -23.02
CA TRP A 404 -1.06 2.24 -22.41
C TRP A 404 -2.58 2.23 -22.62
N SER A 405 -3.04 1.99 -23.86
CA SER A 405 -4.46 1.93 -24.19
C SER A 405 -5.20 0.82 -23.44
N LEU A 406 -4.60 -0.36 -23.32
CA LEU A 406 -5.19 -1.51 -22.64
C LEU A 406 -5.15 -1.38 -21.11
N CYS A 407 -4.14 -0.72 -20.53
CA CYS A 407 -4.18 -0.32 -19.11
C CYS A 407 -5.25 0.75 -18.83
N GLY A 408 -5.46 1.69 -19.76
CA GLY A 408 -6.58 2.64 -19.69
C GLY A 408 -7.93 1.93 -19.76
N LEU A 409 -8.11 1.00 -20.71
CA LEU A 409 -9.30 0.16 -20.83
C LEU A 409 -9.55 -0.67 -19.56
N LEU A 410 -8.50 -1.23 -18.95
CA LEU A 410 -8.64 -1.98 -17.69
C LEU A 410 -9.17 -1.09 -16.56
N PHE A 411 -8.65 0.12 -16.42
CA PHE A 411 -9.17 1.09 -15.45
C PHE A 411 -10.65 1.42 -15.72
N THR A 412 -11.00 1.73 -16.97
CA THR A 412 -12.40 1.97 -17.38
C THR A 412 -13.29 0.78 -17.03
N LEU A 413 -12.88 -0.46 -17.34
CA LEU A 413 -13.65 -1.65 -17.01
C LEU A 413 -13.79 -1.87 -15.50
N THR A 414 -12.75 -1.61 -14.69
CA THR A 414 -12.90 -1.68 -13.22
C THR A 414 -13.92 -0.67 -12.69
N VAL A 415 -13.96 0.54 -13.24
CA VAL A 415 -14.98 1.56 -12.89
C VAL A 415 -16.37 1.15 -13.39
N SER A 416 -16.50 0.62 -14.61
CA SER A 416 -17.75 0.09 -15.14
C SER A 416 -18.30 -1.07 -14.28
N ARG A 417 -17.44 -1.95 -13.75
CA ARG A 417 -17.85 -3.01 -12.82
C ARG A 417 -18.47 -2.48 -11.53
N VAL A 418 -17.93 -1.38 -10.96
CA VAL A 418 -18.55 -0.70 -9.80
C VAL A 418 -19.92 -0.14 -10.19
N ILE A 419 -20.01 0.62 -11.28
CA ILE A 419 -21.26 1.27 -11.71
C ILE A 419 -22.35 0.24 -12.01
N LEU A 420 -22.05 -0.77 -12.83
CA LEU A 420 -22.99 -1.84 -13.14
C LEU A 420 -23.34 -2.66 -11.89
N GLY A 421 -22.37 -2.90 -11.00
CA GLY A 421 -22.58 -3.59 -9.73
C GLY A 421 -23.55 -2.87 -8.79
N ILE A 422 -23.70 -1.56 -8.89
CA ILE A 422 -24.71 -0.80 -8.13
C ILE A 422 -26.07 -0.82 -8.86
N VAL A 423 -26.07 -0.62 -10.18
CA VAL A 423 -27.30 -0.45 -10.99
C VAL A 423 -28.04 -1.77 -11.22
N LEU A 424 -27.31 -2.87 -11.43
CA LEU A 424 -27.84 -4.18 -11.85
C LEU A 424 -27.83 -5.24 -10.74
N ALA A 425 -27.35 -4.94 -9.53
CA ALA A 425 -27.39 -5.91 -8.43
C ALA A 425 -28.85 -6.18 -7.98
N PRO A 426 -29.24 -7.45 -7.77
CA PRO A 426 -30.57 -7.80 -7.30
C PRO A 426 -30.89 -7.12 -5.96
N ARG A 427 -32.12 -6.60 -5.83
CA ARG A 427 -32.58 -5.82 -4.67
C ARG A 427 -33.84 -6.41 -4.07
N PHE A 428 -33.88 -6.51 -2.74
CA PHE A 428 -35.11 -6.75 -1.99
C PHE A 428 -35.99 -5.49 -1.98
N GLN A 429 -37.31 -5.69 -1.88
CA GLN A 429 -38.23 -4.60 -1.57
C GLN A 429 -37.95 -4.08 -0.16
N GLN A 430 -37.94 -2.76 0.01
CA GLN A 430 -37.78 -2.13 1.33
C GLN A 430 -39.06 -2.35 2.14
N SER A 431 -38.94 -2.96 3.32
CA SER A 431 -40.09 -3.16 4.22
C SER A 431 -40.49 -1.82 4.85
N PRO A 432 -41.76 -1.37 4.72
CA PRO A 432 -42.19 -0.05 5.24
C PRO A 432 -41.99 0.16 6.74
N ALA A 433 -41.84 -0.92 7.52
CA ALA A 433 -41.63 -0.89 8.96
C ALA A 433 -40.15 -0.74 9.40
N VAL A 434 -39.19 -0.71 8.47
CA VAL A 434 -37.76 -0.66 8.78
C VAL A 434 -37.11 0.55 8.10
N SER A 435 -36.89 1.62 8.87
CA SER A 435 -36.06 2.75 8.44
C SER A 435 -34.64 2.26 8.11
N PRO A 436 -34.09 2.58 6.92
CA PRO A 436 -32.69 2.28 6.61
C PRO A 436 -31.75 2.96 7.61
N SER A 437 -30.66 2.29 8.01
CA SER A 437 -29.58 2.98 8.73
C SER A 437 -28.94 4.01 7.80
N PRO A 438 -28.63 5.23 8.28
CA PRO A 438 -27.97 6.24 7.46
C PRO A 438 -26.52 5.85 7.11
N VAL A 439 -25.97 4.85 7.80
CA VAL A 439 -24.58 4.39 7.70
C VAL A 439 -24.44 3.10 6.91
N TYR A 440 -25.39 2.17 7.08
CA TYR A 440 -25.33 0.81 6.52
C TYR A 440 -26.72 0.29 6.13
N GLY A 441 -26.75 -0.86 5.45
CA GLY A 441 -28.00 -1.40 4.90
C GLY A 441 -28.42 -0.67 3.63
N ASN A 442 -27.91 -1.13 2.50
CA ASN A 442 -28.61 -1.01 1.23
C ASN A 442 -29.70 -2.10 1.15
N ASN A 443 -30.48 -2.12 0.07
CA ASN A 443 -31.47 -3.17 -0.17
C ASN A 443 -30.96 -4.28 -1.10
N LEU A 444 -29.64 -4.50 -1.22
CA LEU A 444 -29.09 -5.54 -2.09
C LEU A 444 -29.34 -6.94 -1.49
N ALA A 445 -29.72 -7.89 -2.33
CA ALA A 445 -29.87 -9.30 -1.95
C ALA A 445 -28.52 -10.04 -1.87
N GLN A 446 -27.51 -9.54 -2.59
CA GLN A 446 -26.11 -9.99 -2.55
C GLN A 446 -25.19 -8.78 -2.63
N GLN A 447 -24.11 -8.76 -1.84
CA GLN A 447 -23.21 -7.62 -1.68
C GLN A 447 -21.80 -7.99 -2.16
N ILE A 448 -21.75 -8.35 -3.45
CA ILE A 448 -20.53 -8.71 -4.19
C ILE A 448 -19.68 -7.46 -4.45
N THR A 449 -20.31 -6.39 -4.92
CA THR A 449 -19.65 -5.12 -5.20
C THR A 449 -19.48 -4.36 -3.89
N SER A 450 -18.21 -4.14 -3.51
CA SER A 450 -17.83 -3.58 -2.22
C SER A 450 -16.79 -2.46 -2.38
N THR A 451 -16.38 -1.83 -1.27
CA THR A 451 -15.23 -0.92 -1.24
C THR A 451 -13.98 -1.52 -1.91
N PHE A 452 -13.82 -2.85 -1.93
CA PHE A 452 -12.69 -3.52 -2.58
C PHE A 452 -12.65 -3.29 -4.10
N ASP A 453 -13.79 -3.23 -4.79
CA ASP A 453 -13.79 -2.90 -6.22
C ASP A 453 -13.28 -1.47 -6.47
N VAL A 454 -13.54 -0.53 -5.55
CA VAL A 454 -13.00 0.85 -5.60
C VAL A 454 -11.49 0.85 -5.29
N VAL A 455 -11.01 0.00 -4.38
CA VAL A 455 -9.56 -0.24 -4.19
C VAL A 455 -8.92 -0.74 -5.49
N LEU A 456 -9.57 -1.65 -6.22
CA LEU A 456 -9.07 -2.16 -7.49
C LEU A 456 -9.12 -1.13 -8.62
N CYS A 457 -10.09 -0.19 -8.62
CA CYS A 457 -10.08 0.96 -9.50
C CYS A 457 -8.84 1.84 -9.25
N GLY A 458 -8.54 2.15 -7.98
CA GLY A 458 -7.33 2.88 -7.60
C GLY A 458 -6.04 2.16 -8.01
N LEU A 459 -6.01 0.83 -7.84
CA LEU A 459 -4.87 -0.02 -8.22
C LEU A 459 -4.67 -0.08 -9.75
N ALA A 460 -5.76 -0.17 -10.53
CA ALA A 460 -5.73 -0.13 -11.99
C ALA A 460 -5.26 1.24 -12.51
N LEU A 461 -5.72 2.35 -11.91
CA LEU A 461 -5.21 3.69 -12.20
C LEU A 461 -3.71 3.82 -11.87
N GLY A 462 -3.28 3.29 -10.72
CA GLY A 462 -1.87 3.24 -10.33
C GLY A 462 -1.00 2.47 -11.33
N ILE A 463 -1.51 1.35 -11.86
CA ILE A 463 -0.85 0.59 -12.94
C ILE A 463 -0.79 1.44 -14.23
N ALA A 464 -1.89 2.05 -14.67
CA ALA A 464 -1.91 2.88 -15.88
C ALA A 464 -0.90 4.04 -15.80
N VAL A 465 -0.86 4.75 -14.67
CA VAL A 465 0.15 5.80 -14.40
C VAL A 465 1.57 5.22 -14.41
N ALA A 466 1.80 4.05 -13.81
CA ALA A 466 3.11 3.40 -13.80
C ALA A 466 3.63 3.03 -15.20
N VAL A 467 2.78 2.53 -16.12
CA VAL A 467 3.20 2.26 -17.51
C VAL A 467 3.46 3.57 -18.28
N ILE A 468 2.70 4.64 -18.01
CA ILE A 468 2.94 5.97 -18.61
C ILE A 468 4.27 6.57 -18.11
N VAL A 469 4.59 6.43 -16.83
CA VAL A 469 5.85 6.95 -16.23
C VAL A 469 7.06 6.15 -16.71
N THR A 470 6.97 4.82 -16.75
CA THR A 470 8.08 3.95 -17.17
C THR A 470 8.29 3.92 -18.68
N GLY A 471 7.23 4.09 -19.49
CA GLY A 471 7.29 4.10 -20.95
C GLY A 471 7.76 5.41 -21.60
N ARG A 472 8.05 6.47 -20.82
CA ARG A 472 8.59 7.72 -21.37
C ARG A 472 10.04 7.53 -21.83
N PRO A 473 10.39 7.81 -23.10
CA PRO A 473 11.77 7.67 -23.58
C PRO A 473 12.70 8.61 -22.79
N ARG A 474 13.65 8.03 -22.06
CA ARG A 474 14.62 8.83 -21.30
C ARG A 474 15.53 9.57 -22.26
N ARG A 475 15.51 10.90 -22.19
CA ARG A 475 16.51 11.77 -22.82
C ARG A 475 17.88 11.26 -22.34
N PRO A 476 18.80 10.85 -23.23
CA PRO A 476 20.06 10.24 -22.81
C PRO A 476 20.82 11.24 -21.94
N ALA A 477 21.29 10.77 -20.78
CA ALA A 477 22.10 11.60 -19.89
C ALA A 477 23.35 12.04 -20.68
N ARG A 478 23.42 13.34 -21.00
CA ARG A 478 24.48 13.92 -21.84
C ARG A 478 25.82 13.45 -21.27
N PRO A 479 26.64 12.70 -22.03
CA PRO A 479 27.82 12.05 -21.47
C PRO A 479 28.68 13.12 -20.82
N ARG A 480 28.87 12.97 -19.50
CA ARG A 480 29.63 13.92 -18.69
C ARG A 480 31.06 13.82 -19.20
N ARG A 481 31.49 14.79 -20.01
CA ARG A 481 32.87 14.85 -20.53
C ARG A 481 33.81 14.59 -19.35
N PRO A 482 34.83 13.73 -19.50
CA PRO A 482 35.87 13.63 -18.47
C PRO A 482 36.44 15.04 -18.25
N PRO A 483 36.96 15.34 -17.05
CA PRO A 483 37.77 16.54 -16.87
C PRO A 483 38.82 16.56 -17.96
N HIS A 484 38.86 17.62 -18.77
CA HIS A 484 40.01 17.86 -19.61
C HIS A 484 41.08 18.39 -18.65
N ASP A 485 42.13 17.60 -18.43
CA ASP A 485 43.31 18.08 -17.72
C ASP A 485 43.80 19.35 -18.43
N ALA A 486 43.98 20.42 -17.67
CA ALA A 486 44.32 21.73 -18.21
C ALA A 486 45.71 21.65 -18.87
N PRO A 487 45.86 21.92 -20.19
CA PRO A 487 47.16 21.91 -20.82
C PRO A 487 48.04 23.01 -20.20
N THR A 488 49.16 22.60 -19.59
CA THR A 488 50.15 23.53 -19.02
C THR A 488 50.62 24.50 -20.11
N ALA A 489 50.59 25.79 -19.82
CA ALA A 489 50.93 26.81 -20.80
C ALA A 489 52.42 26.73 -21.21
N VAL A 490 52.66 26.47 -22.49
CA VAL A 490 53.96 26.65 -23.14
C VAL A 490 53.78 27.61 -24.32
N LEU A 491 54.61 28.65 -24.34
CA LEU A 491 54.51 29.77 -25.30
C LEU A 491 55.15 29.42 -26.65
N SER A 492 54.45 29.68 -27.76
CA SER A 492 55.06 30.29 -28.98
C SER A 492 54.06 30.59 -30.11
N ARG A 493 53.92 31.90 -30.40
CA ARG A 493 53.72 32.60 -31.70
C ARG A 493 52.77 32.02 -32.79
N PRO A 494 51.86 32.84 -33.37
CA PRO A 494 50.98 32.44 -34.49
C PRO A 494 51.55 32.77 -35.88
N ALA A 495 51.16 31.97 -36.89
CA ALA A 495 50.83 32.32 -38.30
C ALA A 495 51.06 31.11 -39.24
N GLY A 496 50.13 30.86 -40.18
CA GLY A 496 50.33 29.85 -41.24
C GLY A 496 49.04 29.11 -41.64
N SER A 497 48.45 29.49 -42.77
CA SER A 497 47.29 28.82 -43.39
C SER A 497 47.67 28.22 -44.78
N PRO A 498 46.74 27.61 -45.54
CA PRO A 498 46.61 26.16 -45.64
C PRO A 498 47.19 25.56 -46.95
N ARG A 499 47.19 24.22 -47.06
CA ARG A 499 47.43 23.49 -48.33
C ARG A 499 46.42 22.37 -48.58
N ILE A 500 46.34 21.92 -49.83
CA ILE A 500 45.12 21.41 -50.49
C ILE A 500 45.42 20.11 -51.28
N PHE A 501 44.50 19.12 -51.17
CA PHE A 501 44.30 17.91 -52.01
C PHE A 501 45.45 16.91 -52.26
N ARG A 502 45.12 15.61 -52.12
CA ARG A 502 44.83 14.68 -53.25
C ARG A 502 44.23 13.36 -52.75
N SER A 503 43.69 12.54 -53.67
CA SER A 503 42.85 11.36 -53.37
C SER A 503 43.06 10.19 -54.35
N ALA A 504 43.31 8.97 -53.84
CA ALA A 504 43.23 7.68 -54.56
C ALA A 504 43.36 6.47 -53.61
N THR A 505 42.76 5.27 -53.80
CA THR A 505 41.47 4.96 -54.46
C THR A 505 40.66 3.88 -53.66
N PRO A 506 40.94 2.54 -53.64
CA PRO A 506 40.02 1.53 -53.07
C PRO A 506 40.62 0.64 -51.94
N ALA A 507 39.91 -0.43 -51.54
CA ALA A 507 40.32 -1.42 -50.52
C ALA A 507 40.10 -2.89 -50.96
N PRO A 508 40.82 -3.88 -50.37
CA PRO A 508 40.62 -5.32 -50.60
C PRO A 508 39.59 -5.99 -49.64
N PRO A 509 39.07 -7.19 -49.96
CA PRO A 509 37.89 -7.80 -49.30
C PRO A 509 38.17 -8.57 -47.99
N PRO A 510 37.13 -8.88 -47.18
CA PRO A 510 37.26 -9.54 -45.87
C PRO A 510 37.55 -11.05 -45.95
N LYS A 511 38.27 -11.57 -44.94
CA LYS A 511 38.54 -13.01 -44.76
C LYS A 511 37.46 -13.70 -43.92
N ILE A 512 37.02 -14.87 -44.38
CA ILE A 512 36.20 -15.82 -43.61
C ILE A 512 37.13 -16.74 -42.81
N PHE A 513 36.78 -17.07 -41.57
CA PHE A 513 37.51 -18.00 -40.71
C PHE A 513 36.73 -19.31 -40.56
N ARG A 514 37.38 -20.47 -40.74
CA ARG A 514 36.82 -21.80 -40.42
C ARG A 514 37.67 -22.44 -39.31
N PRO A 515 37.06 -23.22 -38.40
CA PRO A 515 37.81 -23.96 -37.38
C PRO A 515 38.55 -25.16 -38.00
N PRO A 516 39.73 -25.55 -37.47
CA PRO A 516 40.34 -26.84 -37.77
C PRO A 516 39.62 -27.97 -37.03
N GLY A 517 39.53 -29.14 -37.66
CA GLY A 517 39.11 -30.40 -37.02
C GLY A 517 40.25 -31.42 -37.06
N ASN A 518 40.28 -32.34 -36.09
CA ASN A 518 41.29 -33.39 -36.01
C ASN A 518 41.10 -34.44 -37.13
N PRO A 519 42.22 -34.86 -37.74
CA PRO A 519 42.59 -36.28 -37.77
C PRO A 519 44.04 -36.46 -37.24
N SER A 520 44.48 -37.65 -36.82
CA SER A 520 43.80 -38.96 -36.67
C SER A 520 44.44 -39.72 -35.51
#